data_AF-T0ZD89-F1
#
_entry.id   AF-T0ZD89-F1
#
_cell.length_a   1.000
_cell.length_b   1.000
_cell.length_c   1.000
_cell.angle_alpha   90.00
_cell.angle_beta   90.00
_cell.angle_gamma   90.00
#
_symmetry.space_group_name_H-M   'P 1'
#
loop_
_entity.id
_entity.type
_entity.pdbx_description
1 polymer ?
#
loop_
_entity_poly.entity_id
_entity_poly.type
_entity_poly.pdbx_seq_one_letter_code
_entity_poly.pdbx_strand_id
1 'polypeptide(L)'
;GCCCPSNSYFWYFFYWEVLTNTIEPVSYSTTLVSQQTPAADSCAYSGPSIAIGQMNLSKQLTVLVTLEFRNQAKLDSLLAELQDPFSPEYHKYLTSNQFISEFSPTQYEYGSYLSFFRSQGFRVTMTYADRVSFSISGSTSLIESVFHTQILYYHEPGRTFFAPDIVPSINANFGRILAVSGLSNRFTPALSPLFQGSGSSQRFYGPDFQAAYQLNELYKLYGYPTNET
;
A
#
# COMPACT_ATOMS: atom_id res chain seq x y z
N GLY A 1 -1.09 5.95 -23.52
CA GLY A 1 -1.69 6.61 -22.34
C GLY A 1 -1.88 5.55 -21.29
N CYS A 2 -1.27 5.69 -20.12
CA CYS A 2 -1.50 4.77 -19.02
C CYS A 2 -2.94 4.94 -18.53
N CYS A 3 -3.68 3.84 -18.41
CA CYS A 3 -4.78 3.76 -17.44
C CYS A 3 -4.20 3.56 -16.03
N CYS A 4 -3.43 4.54 -15.58
CA CYS A 4 -3.21 4.81 -14.17
C CYS A 4 -3.47 6.31 -14.04
N PRO A 5 -4.68 6.74 -13.62
CA PRO A 5 -4.90 8.16 -13.37
C PRO A 5 -3.83 8.64 -12.39
N SER A 6 -3.16 9.73 -12.77
CA SER A 6 -1.96 10.29 -12.16
C SER A 6 -2.21 10.95 -10.80
N ASN A 7 -3.04 10.34 -9.95
CA ASN A 7 -3.35 10.86 -8.62
C ASN A 7 -3.19 9.75 -7.56
N SER A 8 -2.00 9.13 -7.56
CA SER A 8 -1.69 7.93 -6.78
C SER A 8 -1.38 8.18 -5.29
N TYR A 9 -1.59 9.40 -4.78
CA TYR A 9 -1.24 9.74 -3.40
C TYR A 9 -2.44 10.13 -2.52
N PHE A 10 -3.62 10.34 -3.11
CA PHE A 10 -4.77 10.83 -2.33
C PHE A 10 -5.45 9.74 -1.50
N TRP A 11 -5.37 8.47 -1.92
CA TRP A 11 -6.03 7.35 -1.23
C TRP A 11 -5.24 6.81 -0.04
N TYR A 12 -3.91 6.91 -0.05
CA TYR A 12 -3.09 6.53 1.11
C TYR A 12 -3.08 7.61 2.21
N PHE A 13 -3.22 8.89 1.85
CA PHE A 13 -3.32 9.97 2.84
C PHE A 13 -4.63 9.91 3.64
N PHE A 14 -5.76 9.63 2.97
CA PHE A 14 -7.07 9.55 3.64
C PHE A 14 -7.25 8.32 4.56
N TYR A 15 -6.53 7.22 4.31
CA TYR A 15 -6.60 6.02 5.17
C TYR A 15 -5.72 6.09 6.42
N TRP A 16 -4.81 7.06 6.53
CA TRP A 16 -4.09 7.38 7.77
C TRP A 16 -4.83 8.43 8.63
N GLU A 17 -5.71 9.24 8.02
CA GLU A 17 -6.48 10.30 8.70
C GLU A 17 -7.71 9.80 9.47
N VAL A 18 -8.00 8.50 9.49
CA VAL A 18 -9.07 7.93 10.34
C VAL A 18 -8.61 7.81 11.81
N LEU A 19 -7.34 8.07 12.11
CA LEU A 19 -6.75 7.89 13.45
C LEU A 19 -6.32 9.19 14.16
N THR A 20 -6.52 10.37 13.57
CA THR A 20 -6.12 11.62 14.22
C THR A 20 -7.28 12.59 14.34
N ASN A 21 -7.80 12.66 15.56
CA ASN A 21 -8.89 13.53 15.98
C ASN A 21 -8.44 15.00 16.07
N THR A 22 -8.18 15.64 14.94
CA THR A 22 -8.17 17.11 14.79
C THR A 22 -8.07 17.47 13.31
N ILE A 23 -9.05 18.21 12.77
CA ILE A 23 -8.90 19.47 12.01
C ILE A 23 -10.29 19.99 11.56
N GLU A 24 -10.43 21.31 11.60
CA GLU A 24 -11.58 22.17 11.32
C GLU A 24 -12.23 22.00 9.92
N PRO A 25 -13.50 22.42 9.75
CA PRO A 25 -14.26 22.11 8.54
C PRO A 25 -13.80 22.97 7.35
N VAL A 26 -13.23 22.31 6.34
CA VAL A 26 -13.09 22.92 5.00
C VAL A 26 -14.04 22.19 4.05
N SER A 27 -15.05 22.91 3.58
CA SER A 27 -16.08 22.43 2.67
C SER A 27 -15.51 22.22 1.27
N TYR A 28 -15.34 20.96 0.88
CA TYR A 28 -15.11 20.58 -0.50
C TYR A 28 -16.23 19.64 -0.95
N SER A 29 -17.04 20.08 -1.91
CA SER A 29 -17.95 19.21 -2.65
C SER A 29 -17.13 18.29 -3.55
N THR A 30 -16.97 17.03 -3.14
CA THR A 30 -16.27 16.03 -3.95
C THR A 30 -17.25 14.92 -4.29
N THR A 31 -17.60 14.81 -5.57
CA THR A 31 -18.32 13.64 -6.10
C THR A 31 -17.39 12.43 -5.93
N LEU A 32 -17.72 11.53 -5.00
CA LEU A 32 -16.91 10.34 -4.72
C LEU A 32 -17.02 9.35 -5.88
N VAL A 33 -16.01 9.35 -6.75
CA VAL A 33 -15.77 8.25 -7.70
C VAL A 33 -15.04 7.15 -6.94
N SER A 34 -15.78 6.11 -6.55
CA SER A 34 -15.22 4.86 -6.01
C SER A 34 -14.45 4.14 -7.12
N GLN A 35 -13.13 4.31 -7.13
CA GLN A 35 -12.22 3.45 -7.89
C GLN A 35 -11.02 3.14 -6.99
N GLN A 36 -11.13 2.04 -6.22
CA GLN A 36 -9.95 1.35 -5.68
C GLN A 36 -9.02 1.04 -6.86
N THR A 37 -7.97 1.83 -7.00
CA THR A 37 -6.96 1.66 -8.03
C THR A 37 -5.93 0.67 -7.50
N PRO A 38 -5.56 -0.37 -8.27
CA PRO A 38 -4.47 -1.25 -7.86
C PRO A 38 -3.21 -0.43 -7.58
N ALA A 39 -2.38 -0.88 -6.64
CA ALA A 39 -1.10 -0.23 -6.36
C ALA A 39 -0.32 -0.06 -7.68
N ALA A 40 0.33 1.08 -7.87
CA ALA A 40 0.93 1.49 -9.15
C ALA A 40 1.94 0.49 -9.75
N ASP A 41 2.43 -0.45 -8.94
CA ASP A 41 3.37 -1.51 -9.33
C ASP A 41 2.69 -2.84 -9.72
N SER A 42 1.36 -2.92 -9.61
CA SER A 42 0.54 -4.09 -9.93
C SER A 42 0.07 -4.09 -11.40
N CYS A 43 0.52 -3.13 -12.19
CA CYS A 43 0.09 -2.95 -13.58
C CYS A 43 1.22 -3.24 -14.55
N ALA A 44 0.86 -3.70 -15.76
CA ALA A 44 1.78 -3.81 -16.89
C ALA A 44 2.48 -2.48 -17.18
N TYR A 45 3.75 -2.53 -17.57
CA TYR A 45 4.41 -1.35 -18.11
C TYR A 45 3.84 -0.98 -19.49
N SER A 46 3.23 0.20 -19.59
CA SER A 46 2.65 0.72 -20.85
C SER A 46 3.30 2.03 -21.32
N GLY A 47 4.54 2.31 -20.90
CA GLY A 47 5.26 3.53 -21.27
C GLY A 47 6.06 3.40 -22.58
N PRO A 48 6.73 4.48 -23.03
CA PRO A 48 7.43 4.50 -24.32
C PRO A 48 8.75 3.71 -24.33
N SER A 49 9.17 3.19 -23.18
CA SER A 49 10.46 2.51 -23.05
C SER A 49 10.44 1.13 -23.68
N ILE A 50 11.53 0.80 -24.34
CA ILE A 50 11.72 -0.51 -24.97
C ILE A 50 12.28 -1.46 -23.91
N ALA A 51 11.78 -2.70 -23.91
CA ALA A 51 12.36 -3.77 -23.10
C ALA A 51 13.78 -4.08 -23.61
N ILE A 52 14.76 -4.02 -22.71
CA ILE A 52 16.19 -4.22 -23.03
C ILE A 52 16.69 -5.63 -22.65
N GLY A 53 15.84 -6.43 -22.01
CA GLY A 53 16.16 -7.82 -21.67
C GLY A 53 15.26 -8.38 -20.56
N GLN A 54 15.27 -9.69 -20.38
CA GLN A 54 14.54 -10.36 -19.31
C GLN A 54 15.33 -10.32 -17.99
N MET A 55 14.62 -10.29 -16.86
CA MET A 55 15.24 -10.44 -15.56
C MET A 55 15.82 -11.86 -15.39
N ASN A 56 16.94 -11.97 -14.65
CA ASN A 56 17.51 -13.28 -14.31
C ASN A 56 16.50 -14.12 -13.53
N LEU A 57 16.15 -15.29 -14.07
CA LEU A 57 15.14 -16.21 -13.53
C LEU A 57 15.44 -16.73 -12.11
N SER A 58 16.69 -16.68 -11.67
CA SER A 58 17.14 -17.10 -10.34
C SER A 58 17.24 -15.94 -9.34
N LYS A 59 17.03 -14.70 -9.78
CA LYS A 59 17.04 -13.54 -8.89
C LYS A 59 15.90 -13.67 -7.88
N GLN A 60 16.21 -13.45 -6.61
CA GLN A 60 15.19 -13.42 -5.57
C GLN A 60 14.54 -12.04 -5.55
N LEU A 61 13.21 -12.02 -5.59
CA LEU A 61 12.43 -10.81 -5.35
C LEU A 61 11.56 -11.01 -4.12
N THR A 62 11.28 -9.91 -3.43
CA THR A 62 10.29 -9.85 -2.36
C THR A 62 9.14 -9.00 -2.86
N VAL A 63 7.94 -9.56 -2.82
CA VAL A 63 6.71 -8.89 -3.23
C VAL A 63 5.73 -8.85 -2.07
N LEU A 64 4.96 -7.77 -2.00
CA LEU A 64 3.88 -7.61 -1.04
C LEU A 64 2.57 -7.92 -1.75
N VAL A 65 1.84 -8.92 -1.25
CA VAL A 65 0.52 -9.28 -1.75
C VAL A 65 -0.52 -8.58 -0.87
N THR A 66 -1.40 -7.81 -1.49
CA THR A 66 -2.49 -7.10 -0.83
C THR A 66 -3.81 -7.76 -1.19
N LEU A 67 -4.61 -8.06 -0.18
CA LEU A 67 -5.91 -8.72 -0.29
C LEU A 67 -7.04 -7.69 -0.32
N GLU A 68 -8.15 -8.02 -0.96
CA GLU A 68 -9.35 -7.20 -0.87
C GLU A 68 -9.98 -7.26 0.52
N PHE A 69 -10.60 -6.15 0.92
CA PHE A 69 -11.46 -6.14 2.10
C PHE A 69 -12.75 -6.92 1.85
N ARG A 70 -13.28 -7.50 2.91
CA ARG A 70 -14.60 -8.10 2.93
C ARG A 70 -15.65 -7.02 3.08
N ASN A 71 -16.86 -7.31 2.61
CA ASN A 71 -18.03 -6.44 2.77
C ASN A 71 -17.82 -5.01 2.22
N GLN A 72 -17.16 -4.88 1.05
CA GLN A 72 -16.82 -3.56 0.47
C GLN A 72 -18.00 -2.59 0.41
N ALA A 73 -19.20 -3.06 0.03
CA ALA A 73 -20.40 -2.21 0.03
C ALA A 73 -20.75 -1.66 1.41
N LYS A 74 -20.59 -2.47 2.47
CA LYS A 74 -20.82 -2.04 3.85
C LYS A 74 -19.73 -1.06 4.31
N LEU A 75 -18.48 -1.29 3.90
CA LEU A 75 -17.38 -0.38 4.18
C LEU A 75 -17.62 0.98 3.53
N ASP A 76 -18.04 1.01 2.26
CA ASP A 76 -18.34 2.23 1.53
C ASP A 76 -19.50 3.01 2.19
N SER A 77 -20.56 2.30 2.63
CA SER A 77 -21.65 2.91 3.39
C SER A 77 -21.20 3.49 4.73
N LEU A 78 -20.41 2.73 5.51
CA LEU A 78 -19.88 3.21 6.79
C LEU A 78 -19.02 4.47 6.60
N LEU A 79 -18.14 4.49 5.60
CA LEU A 79 -17.29 5.65 5.33
C LEU A 79 -18.11 6.89 4.96
N ALA A 80 -19.20 6.73 4.20
CA ALA A 80 -20.12 7.82 3.90
C ALA A 80 -20.85 8.32 5.16
N GLU A 81 -21.32 7.40 6.01
CA GLU A 81 -22.01 7.72 7.26
C GLU A 81 -21.10 8.41 8.30
N LEU A 82 -19.81 8.06 8.34
CA LEU A 82 -18.83 8.68 9.23
C LEU A 82 -18.56 10.16 8.87
N GLN A 83 -18.75 10.51 7.60
CA GLN A 83 -18.50 11.85 7.05
C GLN A 83 -19.75 12.74 6.97
N ASP A 84 -20.96 12.18 7.11
CA ASP A 84 -22.22 12.92 7.06
C ASP A 84 -22.58 13.48 8.45
N PRO A 85 -22.61 14.82 8.66
CA PRO A 85 -22.98 15.42 9.95
C PRO A 85 -24.39 15.09 10.43
N PHE A 86 -25.30 14.67 9.53
CA PHE A 86 -26.66 14.27 9.87
C PHE A 86 -26.78 12.78 10.22
N SER A 87 -25.72 12.01 10.00
CA SER A 87 -25.69 10.60 10.34
C SER A 87 -25.55 10.40 11.85
N PRO A 88 -26.26 9.43 12.45
CA PRO A 88 -26.00 9.03 13.83
C PRO A 88 -24.58 8.48 14.03
N GLU A 89 -23.90 8.07 12.97
CA GLU A 89 -22.53 7.53 13.00
C GLU A 89 -21.46 8.59 12.73
N TYR A 90 -21.82 9.87 12.59
CA TYR A 90 -20.86 10.94 12.36
C TYR A 90 -19.74 10.94 13.41
N HIS A 91 -18.48 10.89 12.95
CA HIS A 91 -17.27 10.82 13.79
C HIS A 91 -17.22 9.64 14.78
N LYS A 92 -18.05 8.60 14.63
CA LYS A 92 -18.02 7.39 15.46
C LYS A 92 -17.11 6.32 14.85
N TYR A 93 -15.81 6.57 14.89
CA TYR A 93 -14.81 5.68 14.32
C TYR A 93 -14.77 4.31 15.00
N LEU A 94 -14.52 3.27 14.20
CA LEU A 94 -14.29 1.91 14.71
C LEU A 94 -12.89 1.79 15.31
N THR A 95 -12.76 0.94 16.33
CA THR A 95 -11.45 0.48 16.80
C THR A 95 -10.81 -0.44 15.76
N SER A 96 -9.47 -0.54 15.77
CA SER A 96 -8.71 -1.43 14.88
C SER A 96 -9.23 -2.88 14.92
N ASN A 97 -9.57 -3.40 16.10
CA ASN A 97 -10.07 -4.77 16.24
C ASN A 97 -11.45 -4.96 15.61
N GLN A 98 -12.35 -3.96 15.74
CA GLN A 98 -13.66 -3.99 15.09
C GLN A 98 -13.50 -3.98 13.58
N PHE A 99 -12.66 -3.09 13.05
CA PHE A 99 -12.38 -3.02 11.61
C PHE A 99 -11.82 -4.34 11.08
N ILE A 100 -10.83 -4.91 11.77
CA ILE A 100 -10.20 -6.18 11.41
C ILE A 100 -11.21 -7.34 11.44
N SER A 101 -12.12 -7.34 12.42
CA SER A 101 -13.16 -8.38 12.52
C SER A 101 -14.18 -8.29 11.39
N GLU A 102 -14.57 -7.08 11.00
CA GLU A 102 -15.70 -6.81 10.10
C GLU A 102 -15.28 -6.83 8.62
N PHE A 103 -14.13 -6.22 8.31
CA PHE A 103 -13.71 -5.89 6.94
C PHE A 103 -12.44 -6.59 6.48
N SER A 104 -11.63 -7.16 7.39
CA SER A 104 -10.45 -7.91 6.95
C SER A 104 -10.77 -9.37 6.64
N PRO A 105 -9.97 -10.04 5.77
CA PRO A 105 -10.08 -11.48 5.55
C PRO A 105 -10.17 -12.27 6.86
N THR A 106 -10.96 -13.34 6.86
CA THR A 106 -11.01 -14.25 8.01
C THR A 106 -9.65 -14.90 8.20
N GLN A 107 -9.37 -15.40 9.40
CA GLN A 107 -8.16 -16.15 9.69
C GLN A 107 -8.00 -17.37 8.76
N TYR A 108 -9.12 -18.01 8.41
CA TYR A 108 -9.15 -19.16 7.52
C TYR A 108 -8.79 -18.80 6.06
N GLU A 109 -9.39 -17.72 5.53
CA GLU A 109 -9.06 -17.22 4.19
C GLU A 109 -7.59 -16.79 4.12
N TYR A 110 -7.13 -15.99 5.09
CA TYR A 110 -5.74 -15.55 5.17
C TYR A 110 -4.76 -16.73 5.23
N GLY A 111 -5.06 -17.74 6.05
CA GLY A 111 -4.29 -18.97 6.13
C GLY A 111 -4.25 -19.77 4.82
N SER A 112 -5.34 -19.73 4.05
CA SER A 112 -5.43 -20.38 2.73
C SER A 112 -4.51 -19.71 1.71
N TYR A 113 -4.44 -18.36 1.69
CA TYR A 113 -3.47 -17.65 0.85
C TYR A 113 -2.03 -18.00 1.20
N LEU A 114 -1.67 -17.96 2.50
CA LEU A 114 -0.31 -18.29 2.94
C LEU A 114 0.06 -19.73 2.56
N SER A 115 -0.88 -20.67 2.71
CA SER A 115 -0.67 -22.07 2.35
C SER A 115 -0.52 -22.26 0.85
N PHE A 116 -1.33 -21.56 0.05
CA PHE A 116 -1.20 -21.57 -1.40
C PHE A 116 0.19 -21.10 -1.86
N PHE A 117 0.64 -19.92 -1.42
CA PHE A 117 1.95 -19.41 -1.84
C PHE A 117 3.11 -20.30 -1.36
N ARG A 118 3.01 -20.88 -0.16
CA ARG A 118 3.98 -21.89 0.30
C ARG A 118 3.99 -23.14 -0.58
N SER A 119 2.82 -23.62 -1.00
CA SER A 119 2.71 -24.80 -1.88
C SER A 119 3.32 -24.58 -3.26
N GLN A 120 3.32 -23.33 -3.74
CA GLN A 120 4.02 -22.93 -4.97
C GLN A 120 5.54 -22.83 -4.78
N GLY A 121 6.05 -22.87 -3.55
CA GLY A 121 7.48 -22.77 -3.23
C GLY A 121 7.95 -21.38 -2.78
N PHE A 122 7.02 -20.43 -2.55
CA PHE A 122 7.38 -19.14 -1.97
C PHE A 122 7.66 -19.26 -0.47
N ARG A 123 8.56 -18.39 0.01
CA ARG A 123 8.79 -18.17 1.44
C ARG A 123 7.98 -16.97 1.90
N VAL A 124 7.11 -17.15 2.89
CA VAL A 124 6.43 -16.02 3.55
C VAL A 124 7.45 -15.32 4.44
N THR A 125 7.77 -14.07 4.12
CA THR A 125 8.79 -13.28 4.82
C THR A 125 8.18 -12.43 5.94
N MET A 126 6.95 -11.95 5.76
CA MET A 126 6.26 -11.14 6.77
C MET A 126 4.74 -11.32 6.69
N THR A 127 4.09 -11.27 7.84
CA THR A 127 2.63 -11.28 7.98
C THR A 127 2.20 -10.12 8.86
N TYR A 128 0.99 -9.63 8.65
CA TYR A 128 0.46 -8.47 9.36
C TYR A 128 -0.80 -8.86 10.15
N ALA A 129 -0.98 -8.27 11.33
CA ALA A 129 -2.10 -8.58 12.23
C ALA A 129 -3.46 -8.18 11.65
N ASP A 130 -3.47 -7.20 10.76
CA ASP A 130 -4.64 -6.73 10.01
C ASP A 130 -5.15 -7.75 8.97
N ARG A 131 -4.34 -8.75 8.59
CA ARG A 131 -4.66 -9.80 7.60
C ARG A 131 -5.03 -9.28 6.21
N VAL A 132 -4.64 -8.05 5.88
CA VAL A 132 -4.94 -7.46 4.55
C VAL A 132 -3.75 -7.53 3.61
N SER A 133 -2.57 -7.88 4.13
CA SER A 133 -1.39 -8.09 3.30
C SER A 133 -0.44 -9.13 3.89
N PHE A 134 0.49 -9.59 3.07
CA PHE A 134 1.65 -10.39 3.49
C PHE A 134 2.76 -10.29 2.45
N SER A 135 3.99 -10.44 2.91
CA SER A 135 5.17 -10.41 2.05
C SER A 135 5.65 -11.83 1.75
N ILE A 136 5.94 -12.09 0.48
CA ILE A 136 6.51 -13.35 0.01
C ILE A 136 7.82 -13.09 -0.73
N SER A 137 8.72 -14.06 -0.69
CA SER A 137 9.96 -14.06 -1.46
C SER A 137 10.10 -15.34 -2.26
N GLY A 138 10.53 -15.19 -3.51
CA GLY A 138 10.74 -16.29 -4.45
C GLY A 138 11.58 -15.84 -5.65
N SER A 139 12.01 -16.83 -6.44
CA SER A 139 12.77 -16.57 -7.66
C SER A 139 11.90 -15.88 -8.71
N THR A 140 12.50 -15.08 -9.59
CA THR A 140 11.80 -14.46 -10.71
C THR A 140 11.04 -15.49 -11.54
N SER A 141 11.62 -16.66 -11.81
CA SER A 141 10.94 -17.79 -12.48
C SER A 141 9.64 -18.21 -11.81
N LEU A 142 9.63 -18.28 -10.47
CA LEU A 142 8.43 -18.66 -9.73
C LEU A 142 7.36 -17.56 -9.78
N ILE A 143 7.79 -16.30 -9.66
CA ILE A 143 6.92 -15.12 -9.78
C ILE A 143 6.26 -15.09 -11.16
N GLU A 144 7.06 -15.21 -12.22
CA GLU A 144 6.55 -15.19 -13.61
C GLU A 144 5.55 -16.32 -13.85
N SER A 145 5.81 -17.51 -13.30
CA SER A 145 4.92 -18.67 -13.42
C SER A 145 3.60 -18.50 -12.67
N VAL A 146 3.62 -17.99 -11.43
CA VAL A 146 2.43 -17.92 -10.57
C VAL A 146 1.56 -16.71 -10.89
N PHE A 147 2.16 -15.60 -11.27
CA PHE A 147 1.46 -14.37 -11.61
C PHE A 147 1.20 -14.20 -13.12
N HIS A 148 1.56 -15.21 -13.93
CA HIS A 148 1.35 -15.23 -15.37
C HIS A 148 1.82 -13.94 -16.05
N THR A 149 3.04 -13.50 -15.77
CA THR A 149 3.65 -12.27 -16.28
C THR A 149 5.15 -12.48 -16.51
N GLN A 150 5.80 -11.64 -17.30
CA GLN A 150 7.26 -11.62 -17.45
C GLN A 150 7.84 -10.35 -16.84
N ILE A 151 8.93 -10.47 -16.09
CA ILE A 151 9.61 -9.33 -15.51
C ILE A 151 10.76 -8.92 -16.44
N LEU A 152 10.58 -7.79 -17.10
CA LEU A 152 11.53 -7.27 -18.07
C LEU A 152 12.26 -6.05 -17.52
N TYR A 153 13.50 -5.85 -17.97
CA TYR A 153 14.20 -4.59 -17.81
C TYR A 153 13.79 -3.62 -18.91
N TYR A 154 13.58 -2.37 -18.54
CA TYR A 154 13.25 -1.25 -19.42
C TYR A 154 14.26 -0.14 -19.22
N HIS A 155 14.53 0.61 -20.28
CA HIS A 155 15.43 1.76 -20.24
C HIS A 155 14.69 3.08 -20.49
N GLU A 156 14.83 4.02 -19.55
CA GLU A 156 14.43 5.42 -19.70
C GLU A 156 15.67 6.32 -19.64
N PRO A 157 15.62 7.54 -20.21
CA PRO A 157 16.73 8.48 -20.08
C PRO A 157 17.18 8.62 -18.62
N GLY A 158 18.42 8.22 -18.34
CA GLY A 158 19.02 8.31 -17.01
C GLY A 158 18.73 7.15 -16.05
N ARG A 159 17.97 6.12 -16.43
CA ARG A 159 17.72 4.96 -15.55
C ARG A 159 17.30 3.68 -16.26
N THR A 160 17.63 2.55 -15.64
CA THR A 160 17.09 1.24 -15.97
C THR A 160 16.23 0.77 -14.79
N PHE A 161 15.06 0.23 -15.08
CA PHE A 161 14.15 -0.33 -14.08
C PHE A 161 13.60 -1.67 -14.59
N PHE A 162 13.02 -2.46 -13.70
CA PHE A 162 12.24 -3.64 -14.07
C PHE A 162 10.76 -3.39 -13.79
N ALA A 163 9.91 -4.05 -14.57
CA ALA A 163 8.46 -4.03 -14.42
C ALA A 163 7.84 -5.26 -15.10
N PRO A 164 6.61 -5.65 -14.74
CA PRO A 164 5.88 -6.68 -15.46
C PRO A 164 5.46 -6.19 -16.86
N ASP A 165 5.51 -7.08 -17.85
CA ASP A 165 5.10 -6.81 -19.23
C ASP A 165 3.58 -6.79 -19.41
N ILE A 166 2.86 -7.61 -18.64
CA ILE A 166 1.40 -7.70 -18.59
C ILE A 166 0.90 -7.65 -17.14
N VAL A 167 -0.39 -7.34 -16.97
CA VAL A 167 -1.02 -7.23 -15.65
C VAL A 167 -0.93 -8.59 -14.96
N PRO A 168 -0.27 -8.70 -13.80
CA PRO A 168 -0.19 -9.91 -13.00
C PRO A 168 -1.59 -10.48 -12.72
N SER A 169 -1.76 -11.78 -12.92
CA SER A 169 -3.01 -12.48 -12.62
C SER A 169 -2.72 -13.79 -11.92
N ILE A 170 -3.63 -14.21 -11.03
CA ILE A 170 -3.50 -15.47 -10.31
C ILE A 170 -4.74 -16.32 -10.53
N ASN A 171 -4.54 -17.60 -10.84
CA ASN A 171 -5.61 -18.58 -10.93
C ASN A 171 -5.81 -19.24 -9.56
N ALA A 172 -6.43 -18.52 -8.62
CA ALA A 172 -6.76 -19.03 -7.29
C ALA A 172 -8.26 -18.96 -7.03
N ASN A 173 -8.85 -20.07 -6.57
CA ASN A 173 -10.30 -20.18 -6.32
C ASN A 173 -10.73 -19.64 -4.94
N PHE A 174 -9.80 -19.15 -4.11
CA PHE A 174 -10.02 -18.87 -2.68
C PHE A 174 -10.09 -17.38 -2.32
N GLY A 175 -10.17 -16.50 -3.32
CA GLY A 175 -10.52 -15.09 -3.13
C GLY A 175 -9.78 -14.14 -4.07
N ARG A 176 -9.96 -12.82 -3.83
CA ARG A 176 -9.47 -11.75 -4.70
C ARG A 176 -8.24 -11.07 -4.09
N ILE A 177 -7.17 -11.05 -4.87
CA ILE A 177 -5.97 -10.25 -4.62
C ILE A 177 -6.22 -8.88 -5.22
N LEU A 178 -6.09 -7.82 -4.41
CA LEU A 178 -6.27 -6.44 -4.85
C LEU A 178 -5.05 -5.96 -5.65
N ALA A 179 -3.84 -6.26 -5.15
CA ALA A 179 -2.61 -5.72 -5.69
C ALA A 179 -1.41 -6.61 -5.33
N VAL A 180 -0.37 -6.52 -6.16
CA VAL A 180 0.93 -7.15 -5.91
C VAL A 180 2.01 -6.09 -6.13
N SER A 181 2.62 -5.64 -5.04
CA SER A 181 3.63 -4.58 -5.05
C SER A 181 5.04 -5.17 -5.03
N GLY A 182 6.01 -4.44 -5.58
CA GLY A 182 7.41 -4.88 -5.67
C GLY A 182 7.76 -5.64 -6.95
N LEU A 183 6.81 -5.79 -7.89
CA LEU A 183 7.07 -6.30 -9.24
C LEU A 183 7.69 -5.25 -10.18
N SER A 184 7.69 -3.98 -9.76
CA SER A 184 8.32 -2.87 -10.45
C SER A 184 9.20 -2.09 -9.49
N ASN A 185 10.30 -1.55 -10.00
CA ASN A 185 11.09 -0.52 -9.30
C ASN A 185 11.18 0.78 -10.10
N ARG A 186 10.25 1.01 -11.03
CA ARG A 186 10.20 2.24 -11.82
C ARG A 186 9.95 3.47 -10.95
N PHE A 187 9.15 3.32 -9.91
CA PHE A 187 8.80 4.38 -8.98
C PHE A 187 9.29 4.02 -7.58
N THR A 188 10.58 4.23 -7.33
CA THR A 188 11.09 4.21 -5.95
C THR A 188 10.81 5.57 -5.33
N PRO A 189 9.97 5.67 -4.27
CA PRO A 189 9.77 6.92 -3.57
C PRO A 189 11.11 7.40 -3.02
N ALA A 190 11.54 8.58 -3.45
CA ALA A 190 12.68 9.27 -2.88
C ALA A 190 12.15 10.31 -1.90
N LEU A 191 12.68 10.32 -0.68
CA LEU A 191 12.40 11.41 0.25
C LEU A 191 13.05 12.68 -0.32
N SER A 192 12.21 13.63 -0.73
CA SER A 192 12.66 14.97 -1.07
C SER A 192 13.25 15.62 0.18
N PRO A 193 14.48 16.19 0.12
CA PRO A 193 15.00 16.96 1.23
C PRO A 193 14.09 18.18 1.46
N LEU A 194 13.64 18.36 2.71
CA LEU A 194 12.77 19.49 3.07
C LEU A 194 13.52 20.84 3.04
N PHE A 195 14.86 20.81 3.13
CA PHE A 195 15.72 21.98 2.99
C PHE A 195 16.91 21.68 2.05
N GLN A 196 17.08 22.54 1.04
CA GLN A 196 18.27 22.58 0.18
C GLN A 196 19.04 23.87 0.49
N GLY A 197 20.11 23.78 1.29
CA GLY A 197 21.02 24.89 1.56
C GLY A 197 22.14 24.97 0.53
N SER A 198 22.90 26.07 0.52
CA SER A 198 24.08 26.25 -0.32
C SER A 198 25.19 25.26 0.07
N GLY A 199 25.12 24.04 -0.46
CA GLY A 199 26.12 22.99 -0.29
C GLY A 199 25.72 21.78 0.56
N SER A 200 24.51 21.73 1.13
CA SER A 200 24.02 20.53 1.82
C SER A 200 22.51 20.33 1.63
N SER A 201 22.11 19.07 1.46
CA SER A 201 20.70 18.66 1.52
C SER A 201 20.49 17.96 2.87
N GLN A 202 19.57 18.47 3.68
CA GLN A 202 19.21 17.85 4.95
C GLN A 202 17.91 17.05 4.77
N ARG A 203 17.98 15.76 5.12
CA ARG A 203 16.81 14.90 5.25
C ARG A 203 16.44 14.88 6.73
N PHE A 204 15.20 15.26 7.05
CA PHE A 204 14.66 15.16 8.40
C PHE A 204 13.89 13.85 8.51
N TYR A 205 14.13 13.11 9.59
CA TYR A 205 13.39 11.92 9.99
C TYR A 205 12.46 12.26 11.16
N GLY A 206 11.53 11.37 11.49
CA GLY A 206 10.61 11.53 12.63
C GLY A 206 11.29 11.99 13.95
N PRO A 207 12.46 11.44 14.33
CA PRO A 207 13.20 11.90 15.50
C PRO A 207 13.67 13.36 15.43
N ASP A 208 14.01 13.87 14.24
CA ASP A 208 14.46 15.25 14.08
C ASP A 208 13.32 16.25 14.35
N PHE A 209 12.08 15.88 14.02
CA PHE A 209 10.89 16.67 14.38
C PHE A 209 10.61 16.62 15.88
N GLN A 210 10.80 15.46 16.52
CA GLN A 210 10.70 15.36 17.98
C GLN A 210 11.71 16.26 18.69
N ALA A 211 12.93 16.37 18.15
CA ALA A 211 13.94 17.30 18.65
C ALA A 211 13.55 18.77 18.39
N ALA A 212 13.13 19.11 17.17
CA ALA A 212 12.78 20.49 16.79
C ALA A 212 11.61 21.06 17.62
N TYR A 213 10.59 20.24 17.89
CA TYR A 213 9.44 20.62 18.71
C TYR A 213 9.60 20.28 20.20
N GLN A 214 10.78 19.83 20.63
CA GLN A 214 11.07 19.48 22.02
C GLN A 214 10.05 18.48 22.61
N LEU A 215 9.55 17.55 21.77
CA LEU A 215 8.55 16.56 22.18
C LEU A 215 9.05 15.71 23.36
N ASN A 216 10.36 15.48 23.45
CA ASN A 216 10.96 14.78 24.60
C ASN A 216 10.76 15.52 25.93
N GLU A 217 10.80 16.85 25.95
CA GLU A 217 10.55 17.64 27.17
C GLU A 217 9.06 17.65 27.52
N LEU A 218 8.19 17.72 26.51
CA LEU A 218 6.74 17.56 26.69
C LEU A 218 6.38 16.17 27.24
N TYR A 219 6.98 15.10 26.72
CA TYR A 219 6.74 13.74 27.20
C TYR A 219 7.29 13.51 28.62
N LYS A 220 8.38 14.17 29.01
CA LYS A 220 8.85 14.15 30.41
C LYS A 220 7.88 14.88 31.35
N LEU A 221 7.27 15.98 30.89
CA LEU A 221 6.39 16.80 31.71
C LEU A 221 4.97 16.23 31.83
N TYR A 222 4.45 15.63 30.76
CA TYR A 222 3.04 15.20 30.66
C TYR A 222 2.86 13.69 30.43
N GLY A 223 3.95 12.92 30.31
CA GLY A 223 3.90 11.53 29.90
C GLY A 223 3.77 11.37 28.38
N TYR A 224 4.09 10.18 27.87
CA TYR A 224 3.74 9.83 26.50
C TYR A 224 2.21 9.77 26.41
N PRO A 225 1.57 10.34 25.36
CA PRO A 225 0.16 10.13 25.11
C PRO A 225 -0.02 8.66 24.68
N THR A 226 -0.13 7.77 25.67
CA THR A 226 -0.61 6.41 25.48
C THR A 226 -2.13 6.49 25.48
N ASN A 227 -2.67 7.08 24.42
CA ASN A 227 -4.08 6.90 24.17
C ASN A 227 -4.23 5.44 23.78
N GLU A 228 -4.55 4.59 24.77
CA GLU A 228 -5.38 3.43 24.50
C GLU A 228 -6.68 3.98 23.91
N THR A 229 -6.72 4.07 22.59
CA THR A 229 -7.88 4.34 21.74
C THR A 229 -7.78 3.43 20.54
#